data_AF-A0A8B3KXS5-F1
#
_entry.id   AF-A0A8B3KXS5-F1
#
_cell.length_a   1.000
_cell.length_b   1.000
_cell.length_c   1.000
_cell.angle_alpha   90.00
_cell.angle_beta   90.00
_cell.angle_gamma   90.00
#
_symmetry.space_group_name_H-M   'P 1'
#
loop_
_entity.id
_entity.type
_entity.pdbx_description
1 polymer ?
#
loop_
_entity_poly.entity_id
_entity_poly.type
_entity_poly.pdbx_seq_one_letter_code
_entity_poly.pdbx_strand_id
1 'polypeptide(L)' 'LSVQLAYGIDLISEHIKLVIGDEWNLRRRHSNVAAWRALLPDRDGILDWIDGDGRAAAIPGVTEVKLYAKPKT' A
#
# COMPACT_ATOMS: atom_id res chain seq x y z
N LEU A 1 0.89 -5.24 -0.36
CA LEU A 1 2.21 -4.69 0.03
C LEU A 1 2.50 -4.82 1.53
N SER A 2 1.65 -4.33 2.46
CA SER A 2 2.00 -4.28 3.89
C SER A 2 2.38 -5.63 4.53
N VAL A 3 1.62 -6.69 4.25
CA VAL A 3 1.91 -8.05 4.74
C VAL A 3 3.23 -8.57 4.17
N GLN A 4 3.52 -8.25 2.91
CA GLN A 4 4.78 -8.62 2.27
C GLN A 4 5.96 -7.89 2.90
N LEU A 5 5.85 -6.58 3.18
CA LEU A 5 6.92 -5.81 3.81
C LEU A 5 7.15 -6.22 5.27
N ALA A 6 6.09 -6.50 6.03
CA ALA A 6 6.18 -6.91 7.43
C ALA A 6 6.70 -8.35 7.59
N TYR A 7 6.22 -9.26 6.75
CA TYR A 7 6.34 -10.71 6.98
C TYR A 7 6.96 -11.49 5.83
N GLY A 8 7.21 -10.87 4.68
CA GLY A 8 7.78 -11.52 3.48
C GLY A 8 6.79 -12.44 2.76
N ILE A 9 5.48 -12.23 2.94
CA ILE A 9 4.41 -13.05 2.34
C ILE A 9 3.68 -12.22 1.27
N ASP A 10 3.67 -12.69 0.03
CA ASP A 10 2.81 -12.14 -1.02
C ASP A 10 1.38 -12.67 -0.86
N LEU A 11 0.60 -11.98 -0.04
CA LEU A 11 -0.74 -12.44 0.32
C LEU A 11 -1.68 -12.59 -0.88
N ILE A 12 -1.49 -11.79 -1.95
CA ILE A 12 -2.36 -11.87 -3.12
C ILE A 12 -2.08 -13.17 -3.87
N SER A 13 -0.81 -13.43 -4.18
CA SER A 13 -0.43 -14.68 -4.85
C SER A 13 -0.78 -15.91 -4.02
N GLU A 14 -0.55 -15.88 -2.71
CA GLU A 14 -0.89 -17.01 -1.84
C GLU A 14 -2.41 -17.22 -1.71
N HIS A 15 -3.21 -16.14 -1.73
CA HIS A 15 -4.67 -16.26 -1.75
C HIS A 15 -5.20 -16.83 -3.08
N ILE A 16 -4.60 -16.45 -4.21
CA ILE A 16 -4.97 -17.00 -5.52
C ILE A 16 -4.72 -18.51 -5.53
N LYS A 17 -3.54 -18.96 -5.11
CA LYS A 17 -3.20 -20.39 -5.01
C LYS A 17 -4.20 -21.16 -4.18
N LEU A 18 -4.53 -20.64 -2.99
CA LEU A 18 -5.55 -21.22 -2.12
C LEU A 18 -6.90 -21.40 -2.84
N VAL A 19 -7.37 -20.39 -3.57
CA VAL A 19 -8.68 -20.42 -4.23
C VAL A 19 -8.72 -21.35 -5.45
N ILE A 20 -7.60 -21.50 -6.17
CA ILE A 20 -7.50 -22.40 -7.32
C ILE A 20 -7.14 -23.85 -6.94
N GLY A 21 -6.87 -24.12 -5.66
CA GLY A 21 -6.50 -25.44 -5.16
C GLY A 21 -5.01 -25.79 -5.30
N ASP A 22 -4.17 -24.82 -5.64
CA ASP A 22 -2.71 -24.97 -5.67
C ASP A 22 -2.13 -24.91 -4.26
N GLU A 23 -0.94 -25.48 -4.06
CA GLU A 23 -0.22 -25.36 -2.79
C GLU A 23 0.21 -23.91 -2.51
N TRP A 24 -0.04 -23.42 -1.29
CA TRP A 24 0.32 -22.07 -0.82
C TRP A 24 1.20 -22.14 0.43
N ASN A 25 1.96 -21.07 0.71
CA ASN A 25 2.88 -20.98 1.83
C ASN A 25 2.81 -19.61 2.53
N LEU A 26 2.24 -19.60 3.74
CA LEU A 26 2.13 -18.40 4.60
C LEU A 26 3.21 -18.35 5.69
N ARG A 27 4.31 -19.11 5.55
CA ARG A 27 5.40 -19.08 6.54
C ARG A 27 6.07 -17.70 6.54
N ARG A 28 5.99 -17.03 7.69
CA ARG A 28 6.64 -15.75 7.95
C ARG A 28 8.16 -15.84 7.74
N ARG A 29 8.71 -14.87 6.97
CA ARG A 29 10.14 -14.74 6.65
C ARG A 29 10.82 -13.56 7.36
N HIS A 30 10.05 -12.54 7.71
CA HIS A 30 10.55 -11.33 8.36
C HIS A 30 9.76 -10.98 9.61
N SER A 31 10.36 -10.19 10.50
CA SER A 31 9.69 -9.64 11.67
C SER A 31 9.76 -8.11 11.71
N ASN A 32 9.37 -7.50 10.59
CA ASN A 32 9.38 -6.05 10.43
C ASN A 32 8.02 -5.44 10.79
N VAL A 33 7.99 -4.12 10.94
CA VAL A 33 6.76 -3.33 11.07
C VAL A 33 6.48 -2.66 9.74
N ALA A 34 5.26 -2.81 9.24
CA ALA A 34 4.76 -2.06 8.09
C ALA A 34 3.45 -1.38 8.47
N ALA A 35 3.29 -0.13 8.06
CA ALA A 35 2.09 0.66 8.30
C ALA A 35 1.69 1.38 7.01
N TRP A 36 0.44 1.83 6.96
CA TRP A 36 -0.06 2.68 5.90
C TRP A 36 -0.82 3.85 6.54
N ARG A 37 -0.84 4.97 5.84
CA ARG A 37 -1.60 6.16 6.24
C ARG A 37 -2.36 6.67 5.04
N ALA A 38 -3.66 6.88 5.20
CA ALA A 38 -4.46 7.65 4.25
C ALA A 38 -4.53 9.11 4.69
N LEU A 39 -4.49 10.00 3.70
CA LEU A 39 -4.89 11.38 3.85
C LEU A 39 -6.30 11.49 3.28
N LEU A 40 -7.28 11.67 4.15
CA LEU A 40 -8.68 11.82 3.78
C LEU A 40 -9.08 13.28 3.98
N PRO A 41 -9.81 13.89 3.06
CA PRO A 41 -10.34 15.23 3.28
C PRO A 41 -11.42 15.19 4.35
N ASP A 42 -11.48 16.22 5.20
CA ASP A 42 -12.49 16.32 6.26
C ASP A 42 -13.90 16.58 5.72
N ARG A 43 -14.01 16.99 4.45
CA ARG A 43 -15.27 17.37 3.80
C ARG A 43 -15.23 17.21 2.29
N ASP A 44 -16.41 17.22 1.70
CA ASP A 44 -16.60 17.26 0.26
C ASP A 44 -16.16 18.59 -0.37
N GLY A 45 -15.76 18.53 -1.64
CA GLY A 45 -15.36 19.68 -2.43
C GLY A 45 -14.79 19.29 -3.80
N ILE A 46 -14.27 20.29 -4.51
CA ILE A 46 -13.53 20.08 -5.75
C ILE A 46 -12.05 20.08 -5.40
N LEU A 47 -11.34 19.02 -5.79
CA LEU A 47 -9.89 18.94 -5.61
C LEU A 47 -9.22 19.88 -6.61
N ASP A 48 -8.56 20.91 -6.11
CA ASP A 48 -7.87 21.92 -6.92
C ASP A 48 -6.47 21.45 -7.35
N TRP A 49 -5.65 20.98 -6.40
CA TRP A 49 -4.30 20.45 -6.68
C TRP A 49 -3.82 19.46 -5.61
N ILE A 50 -2.77 18.70 -5.94
CA ILE A 50 -2.00 17.84 -5.02
C ILE A 50 -0.52 18.22 -5.20
N ASP A 51 0.20 18.45 -4.10
CA ASP A 51 1.67 18.66 -4.07
C ASP A 51 2.28 17.82 -2.95
N GLY A 52 3.59 17.63 -3.00
CA GLY A 52 4.38 17.00 -1.94
C GLY A 52 4.42 15.47 -2.01
N ASP A 53 3.80 14.84 -3.01
CA ASP A 53 3.87 13.40 -3.27
C ASP A 53 5.32 12.94 -3.51
N GLY A 54 6.08 13.68 -4.32
CA GLY A 54 7.50 13.41 -4.55
C GLY A 54 8.33 13.57 -3.27
N ARG A 55 8.03 14.58 -2.45
CA ARG A 55 8.68 14.78 -1.15
C ARG A 55 8.36 13.66 -0.17
N ALA A 56 7.11 13.20 -0.14
CA ALA A 56 6.68 12.08 0.68
C ALA A 56 7.36 10.77 0.26
N ALA A 57 7.46 10.50 -1.06
CA ALA A 57 8.14 9.33 -1.59
C ALA A 57 9.64 9.31 -1.29
N ALA A 58 10.27 10.49 -1.10
CA ALA A 58 11.68 10.61 -0.75
C ALA A 58 11.97 10.38 0.75
N ILE A 59 10.96 10.27 1.62
CA ILE A 59 11.17 10.05 3.04
C ILE A 59 11.70 8.62 3.27
N PRO A 60 12.85 8.44 3.96
CA PRO A 60 13.36 7.11 4.29
C PRO A 60 12.30 6.25 5.01
N GLY A 61 12.06 5.05 4.49
CA GLY A 61 11.05 4.13 5.02
C GLY A 61 9.67 4.24 4.36
N VAL A 62 9.42 5.25 3.52
CA VAL A 62 8.23 5.28 2.65
C VAL A 62 8.48 4.39 1.45
N THR A 63 7.74 3.28 1.36
CA THR A 63 7.86 2.33 0.24
C THR A 63 6.97 2.70 -0.95
N GLU A 64 5.82 3.32 -0.72
CA GLU A 64 4.86 3.67 -1.77
C GLU A 64 4.07 4.93 -1.37
N VAL A 65 3.84 5.80 -2.35
CA VAL A 65 2.86 6.89 -2.29
C VAL A 65 1.93 6.74 -3.48
N LYS A 66 0.62 6.78 -3.24
CA LYS A 66 -0.39 6.58 -4.28
C LYS A 66 -1.47 7.65 -4.21
N LEU A 67 -1.70 8.31 -5.34
CA LEU A 67 -2.75 9.32 -5.48
C LEU A 67 -4.01 8.66 -6.06
N TYR A 68 -5.09 8.65 -5.27
CA TYR A 68 -6.37 8.03 -5.66
C TYR A 68 -7.38 9.03 -6.24
N ALA A 69 -7.09 10.32 -6.13
CA ALA A 69 -7.85 11.40 -6.75
C ALA A 69 -6.90 12.29 -7.54
N LYS A 70 -7.44 13.01 -8.52
CA LYS A 70 -6.74 14.05 -9.27
C LYS A 70 -7.68 15.25 -9.42
N PRO A 71 -7.13 16.46 -9.56
CA PRO A 71 -7.95 17.60 -9.94
C PRO A 71 -8.74 17.30 -11.20
N LYS A 72 -10.00 17.74 -11.24
CA LYS A 72 -10.77 17.75 -12.48
C LYS A 72 -10.29 18.96 -13.27
N THR A 73 -9.72 18.73 -14.45
CA THR A 73 -9.49 19.77 -15.47
C THR A 73 -10.79 20.43 -15.88
#